data_AF-A0A1F7HJ79-F1
#
_entry.id   AF-A0A1F7HJ79-F1
#
_cell.length_a   1.000
_cell.length_b   1.000
_cell.length_c   1.000
_cell.angle_alpha   90.00
_cell.angle_beta   90.00
_cell.angle_gamma   90.00
#
_symmetry.space_group_name_H-M   'P 1'
#
loop_
_entity.id
_entity.type
_entity.pdbx_description
1 polymer ?
#
loop_
_entity_poly.entity_id
_entity_poly.type
_entity_poly.pdbx_seq_one_letter_code
_entity_poly.pdbx_strand_id
1 'polypeptide(L)'
;MFKVLDATLIVFKNKVRAEKELQEAFTFKSKWGRTLAIESQNEETIKLAQKKGFQMVIRKDPKLGFLRIKTIPSEKLDLTPLYEVLKTKDPEADWFLHISKNMLLNGSSKNENAKPSKLPLNKVIDIVRNI
;
A
#
# COMPACT_ATOMS: atom_id res chain seq x y z
N MET A 1 -1.92 -28.37 22.58
CA MET A 1 -2.60 -27.22 21.93
C MET A 1 -1.78 -26.79 20.71
N PHE A 2 -2.31 -27.02 19.49
CA PHE A 2 -1.56 -26.98 18.22
C PHE A 2 -1.34 -25.56 17.65
N LYS A 3 -0.67 -24.68 18.42
CA LYS A 3 -0.50 -23.26 18.07
C LYS A 3 0.08 -23.00 16.65
N VAL A 4 0.92 -23.91 16.14
CA VAL A 4 1.52 -23.80 14.79
C VAL A 4 0.49 -24.06 13.69
N LEU A 5 -0.42 -25.02 13.89
CA LEU A 5 -1.50 -25.29 12.93
C LEU A 5 -2.48 -24.12 12.90
N ASP A 6 -2.80 -23.55 14.05
CA ASP A 6 -3.67 -22.37 14.15
C ASP A 6 -3.07 -21.16 13.43
N ALA A 7 -1.78 -20.87 13.64
CA ALA A 7 -1.09 -19.80 12.94
C ALA A 7 -1.09 -20.02 11.41
N THR A 8 -0.87 -21.27 10.97
CA THR A 8 -0.89 -21.63 9.55
C THR A 8 -2.27 -21.42 8.94
N LEU A 9 -3.33 -21.82 9.65
CA LEU A 9 -4.72 -21.60 9.24
C LEU A 9 -5.05 -20.11 9.11
N ILE A 10 -4.57 -19.28 10.03
CA ILE A 10 -4.75 -17.81 9.96
C ILE A 10 -4.10 -17.24 8.70
N VAL A 11 -2.88 -17.66 8.37
CA VAL A 11 -2.20 -17.22 7.14
C VAL A 11 -3.00 -17.60 5.90
N PHE A 12 -3.54 -18.82 5.83
CA PHE A 12 -4.39 -19.23 4.70
C PHE A 12 -5.69 -18.43 4.62
N LYS A 13 -6.37 -18.21 5.74
CA LYS A 13 -7.57 -17.36 5.80
C LYS A 13 -7.28 -15.95 5.29
N ASN A 14 -6.14 -15.37 5.66
CA ASN A 14 -5.74 -14.04 5.19
C ASN A 14 -5.49 -14.02 3.68
N LYS A 15 -4.87 -15.06 3.10
CA LYS A 15 -4.69 -15.14 1.64
C LYS A 15 -6.04 -15.19 0.90
N VAL A 16 -6.95 -16.06 1.34
CA VAL A 16 -8.27 -16.19 0.73
C VAL A 16 -9.07 -14.88 0.83
N ARG A 17 -8.99 -14.19 1.98
CA ARG A 17 -9.62 -12.86 2.13
C ARG A 17 -9.02 -11.84 1.18
N ALA A 18 -7.70 -11.78 1.09
CA ALA A 18 -7.02 -10.85 0.18
C ALA A 18 -7.39 -11.09 -1.29
N GLU A 19 -7.62 -12.34 -1.71
CA GLU A 19 -8.09 -12.62 -3.06
C GLU A 19 -9.48 -12.02 -3.36
N LYS A 20 -10.40 -12.11 -2.40
CA LYS A 20 -11.74 -11.50 -2.52
C LYS A 20 -11.65 -9.98 -2.58
N GLU A 21 -10.91 -9.38 -1.64
CA GLU A 21 -10.76 -7.92 -1.59
C GLU A 21 -10.08 -7.36 -2.86
N LEU A 22 -9.16 -8.11 -3.48
CA LEU A 22 -8.52 -7.71 -4.74
C LEU A 22 -9.48 -7.71 -5.94
N GLN A 23 -10.62 -8.40 -5.88
CA GLN A 23 -11.64 -8.33 -6.94
C GLN A 23 -12.40 -7.01 -6.92
N GLU A 24 -12.56 -6.41 -5.73
CA GLU A 24 -13.23 -5.13 -5.51
C GLU A 24 -12.26 -3.94 -5.59
N ALA A 25 -10.97 -4.21 -5.76
CA ALA A 25 -9.93 -3.18 -5.80
C ALA A 25 -10.00 -2.32 -7.08
N PHE A 26 -9.68 -1.04 -6.92
CA PHE A 26 -9.65 -0.11 -8.03
C PHE A 26 -8.34 -0.26 -8.83
N THR A 27 -8.43 -0.54 -10.12
CA THR A 27 -7.26 -0.73 -10.98
C THR A 27 -7.15 0.36 -12.05
N PHE A 28 -5.93 0.83 -12.31
CA PHE A 28 -5.65 1.85 -13.32
C PHE A 28 -4.21 1.78 -13.80
N LYS A 29 -3.88 2.51 -14.87
CA LYS A 29 -2.51 2.65 -15.37
C LYS A 29 -1.92 3.97 -14.88
N SER A 30 -0.74 3.93 -14.30
CA SER A 30 0.04 5.11 -13.88
C SER A 30 1.40 5.11 -14.59
N LYS A 31 2.22 6.14 -14.32
CA LYS A 31 3.62 6.21 -14.74
C LYS A 31 4.44 4.98 -14.31
N TRP A 32 4.10 4.38 -13.16
CA TRP A 32 4.73 3.17 -12.64
C TRP A 32 4.10 1.87 -13.15
N GLY A 33 3.23 1.95 -14.16
CA GLY A 33 2.60 0.80 -14.80
C GLY A 33 1.23 0.44 -14.21
N ARG A 34 0.89 -0.86 -14.27
CA ARG A 34 -0.42 -1.34 -13.81
C ARG A 34 -0.51 -1.20 -12.30
N THR A 35 -1.41 -0.33 -11.85
CA THR A 35 -1.56 0.09 -10.46
C THR A 35 -2.86 -0.43 -9.89
N LEU A 36 -2.82 -0.85 -8.62
CA LEU A 36 -3.98 -1.26 -7.86
C LEU A 36 -4.09 -0.41 -6.59
N ALA A 37 -5.28 0.08 -6.30
CA ALA A 37 -5.60 0.83 -5.10
C ALA A 37 -6.72 0.13 -4.34
N ILE A 38 -6.53 -0.07 -3.04
CA ILE A 38 -7.42 -0.86 -2.19
C ILE A 38 -7.46 -0.31 -0.77
N GLU A 39 -8.63 -0.34 -0.15
CA GLU A 39 -8.79 -0.16 1.30
C GLU A 39 -8.87 -1.53 1.95
N SER A 40 -7.89 -1.89 2.78
CA SER A 40 -7.86 -3.19 3.42
C SER A 40 -6.95 -3.17 4.64
N GLN A 41 -7.31 -3.91 5.70
CA GLN A 41 -6.45 -4.17 6.87
C GLN A 41 -5.44 -5.31 6.62
N ASN A 42 -5.60 -6.05 5.54
CA ASN A 42 -4.85 -7.27 5.28
C ASN A 42 -3.57 -6.98 4.48
N GLU A 43 -2.41 -7.16 5.09
CA GLU A 43 -1.12 -6.90 4.43
C GLU A 43 -0.81 -7.86 3.25
N GLU A 44 -1.44 -9.05 3.22
CA GLU A 44 -1.24 -10.01 2.13
C GLU A 44 -1.78 -9.50 0.79
N THR A 45 -2.70 -8.53 0.79
CA THR A 45 -3.22 -7.88 -0.43
C THR A 45 -2.11 -7.32 -1.30
N ILE A 46 -1.10 -6.68 -0.71
CA ILE A 46 0.05 -6.12 -1.43
C ILE A 46 0.84 -7.22 -2.13
N LYS A 47 1.18 -8.30 -1.41
CA LYS A 47 1.99 -9.40 -1.95
C LYS A 47 1.24 -10.13 -3.06
N LEU A 48 -0.05 -10.40 -2.87
CA LEU A 48 -0.88 -11.06 -3.87
C LEU A 48 -1.09 -10.19 -5.12
N ALA A 49 -1.29 -8.88 -4.95
CA ALA A 49 -1.39 -7.97 -6.08
C ALA A 49 -0.10 -7.94 -6.91
N GLN A 50 1.07 -7.86 -6.28
CA GLN A 50 2.34 -7.93 -7.00
C GLN A 50 2.52 -9.25 -7.76
N LYS A 51 2.14 -10.39 -7.15
CA LYS A 51 2.15 -11.71 -7.82
C LYS A 51 1.19 -11.80 -9.00
N LYS A 52 0.08 -11.06 -8.98
CA LYS A 52 -0.87 -10.94 -10.10
C LYS A 52 -0.39 -9.99 -11.21
N GLY A 53 0.82 -9.44 -11.09
CA GLY A 53 1.45 -8.61 -12.12
C GLY A 53 1.18 -7.11 -12.00
N PHE A 54 0.67 -6.63 -10.85
CA PHE A 54 0.57 -5.20 -10.58
C PHE A 54 1.95 -4.64 -10.21
N GLN A 55 2.38 -3.62 -10.94
CA GLN A 55 3.69 -2.99 -10.76
C GLN A 55 3.71 -2.02 -9.57
N MET A 56 2.55 -1.42 -9.25
CA MET A 56 2.36 -0.53 -8.11
C MET A 56 1.09 -0.90 -7.35
N VAL A 57 1.14 -0.87 -6.03
CA VAL A 57 0.01 -1.18 -5.15
C VAL A 57 -0.09 -0.13 -4.06
N ILE A 58 -1.29 0.42 -3.88
CA ILE A 58 -1.64 1.43 -2.88
C ILE A 58 -2.66 0.78 -1.94
N ARG A 59 -2.26 0.54 -0.69
CA ARG A 59 -3.16 0.05 0.36
C ARG A 59 -3.41 1.16 1.37
N LYS A 60 -4.66 1.49 1.63
CA LYS A 60 -5.05 2.31 2.80
C LYS A 60 -5.65 1.41 3.87
N ASP A 61 -5.21 1.58 5.10
CA ASP A 61 -5.84 0.94 6.25
C ASP A 61 -7.10 1.73 6.65
N PRO A 62 -8.32 1.15 6.57
CA PRO A 62 -9.55 1.88 6.89
C PRO A 62 -9.68 2.19 8.40
N LYS A 63 -8.95 1.49 9.28
CA LYS A 63 -9.00 1.74 10.74
C LYS A 63 -7.93 2.74 11.17
N LEU A 64 -6.67 2.49 10.77
CA LEU A 64 -5.53 3.31 11.21
C LEU A 64 -5.29 4.53 10.31
N GLY A 65 -5.86 4.55 9.10
CA GLY A 65 -5.62 5.60 8.11
C GLY A 65 -4.27 5.50 7.40
N PHE A 66 -3.38 4.61 7.84
CA PHE A 66 -2.04 4.43 7.27
C PHE A 66 -2.09 4.01 5.80
N LEU A 67 -1.32 4.72 4.98
CA LEU A 67 -1.11 4.41 3.58
C LEU A 67 0.19 3.63 3.39
N ARG A 68 0.13 2.61 2.53
CA ARG A 68 1.28 1.82 2.13
C ARG A 68 1.30 1.71 0.62
N ILE A 69 2.31 2.30 0.02
CA ILE A 69 2.51 2.34 -1.42
C ILE A 69 3.77 1.55 -1.74
N LYS A 70 3.65 0.53 -2.59
CA LYS A 70 4.77 -0.33 -2.97
C LYS A 70 4.78 -0.58 -4.45
N THR A 71 5.97 -0.57 -5.03
CA THR A 71 6.22 -1.08 -6.38
C THR A 71 6.97 -2.39 -6.33
N ILE A 72 7.05 -3.08 -7.46
CA ILE A 72 8.03 -4.18 -7.61
C ILE A 72 9.45 -3.60 -7.48
N PRO A 73 10.42 -4.36 -6.93
CA PRO A 73 11.80 -3.91 -6.83
C PRO A 73 12.38 -3.62 -8.22
N SER A 74 12.59 -2.35 -8.54
CA SER A 74 13.12 -1.90 -9.81
C SER A 74 13.52 -0.43 -9.73
N GLU A 75 14.72 -0.10 -10.22
CA GLU A 75 15.19 1.29 -10.28
C GLU A 75 14.29 2.17 -11.19
N LYS A 76 13.64 1.56 -12.18
CA LYS A 76 12.72 2.27 -13.09
C LYS A 76 11.43 2.71 -12.39
N LEU A 77 11.10 2.11 -11.25
CA LEU A 77 9.87 2.36 -10.50
C LEU A 77 10.15 3.14 -9.22
N ASP A 78 10.95 4.20 -9.35
CA ASP A 78 11.31 5.10 -8.26
C ASP A 78 10.08 5.91 -7.78
N LEU A 79 9.73 5.77 -6.49
CA LEU A 79 8.64 6.49 -5.83
C LEU A 79 9.05 7.86 -5.27
N THR A 80 10.30 8.30 -5.44
CA THR A 80 10.78 9.62 -5.00
C THR A 80 9.90 10.78 -5.49
N PRO A 81 9.48 10.84 -6.79
CA PRO A 81 8.60 11.91 -7.25
C PRO A 81 7.24 11.92 -6.54
N LEU A 82 6.70 10.73 -6.26
CA LEU A 82 5.44 10.60 -5.53
C LEU A 82 5.58 11.02 -4.06
N TYR A 83 6.70 10.64 -3.44
CA TYR A 83 7.02 11.03 -2.06
C TYR A 83 7.08 12.55 -1.90
N GLU A 84 7.78 13.24 -2.79
CA GLU A 84 7.89 14.71 -2.75
C GLU A 84 6.51 15.38 -2.88
N VAL A 85 5.70 14.94 -3.85
CA VAL A 85 4.34 15.48 -4.04
C VAL A 85 3.45 15.23 -2.82
N LEU A 86 3.49 14.03 -2.24
CA LEU A 86 2.69 13.69 -1.06
C LEU A 86 3.14 14.47 0.16
N LYS A 87 4.45 14.66 0.35
CA LYS A 87 4.99 15.46 1.45
C LYS A 87 4.58 16.93 1.35
N THR A 88 4.50 17.49 0.14
CA THR A 88 4.01 18.86 -0.08
C THR A 88 2.49 18.97 0.13
N LYS A 89 1.70 18.00 -0.34
CA LYS A 89 0.23 18.03 -0.26
C LYS A 89 -0.32 17.62 1.10
N ASP A 90 0.44 16.85 1.88
CA ASP A 90 0.06 16.35 3.19
C ASP A 90 1.23 16.50 4.18
N PRO A 91 1.58 17.75 4.53
CA PRO A 91 2.77 18.05 5.32
C PRO A 91 2.65 17.62 6.79
N GLU A 92 1.43 17.38 7.29
CA GLU A 92 1.19 16.94 8.66
C GLU A 92 1.39 15.43 8.86
N ALA A 93 1.44 14.67 7.77
CA ALA A 93 1.51 13.22 7.81
C ALA A 93 2.95 12.72 7.76
N ASP A 94 3.23 11.66 8.52
CA ASP A 94 4.58 11.09 8.60
C ASP A 94 4.84 10.15 7.41
N TRP A 95 5.34 10.74 6.32
CA TRP A 95 5.75 10.00 5.13
C TRP A 95 7.21 9.54 5.22
N PHE A 96 7.44 8.26 4.97
CA PHE A 96 8.76 7.64 4.95
C PHE A 96 8.98 6.90 3.63
N LEU A 97 9.98 7.33 2.87
CA LEU A 97 10.47 6.63 1.69
C LEU A 97 11.61 5.69 2.10
N HIS A 98 11.44 4.40 1.85
CA HIS A 98 12.48 3.41 2.09
C HIS A 98 13.66 3.61 1.14
N ILE A 99 14.88 3.23 1.56
CA ILE A 99 16.11 3.42 0.77
C ILE A 99 16.09 2.74 -0.61
N SER A 100 15.29 1.69 -0.78
CA SER A 100 15.07 1.05 -2.09
C SER A 100 14.26 1.89 -3.06
N LYS A 101 13.64 2.99 -2.59
CA LYS A 101 12.74 3.88 -3.34
C LYS A 101 11.50 3.20 -3.94
N ASN A 102 11.29 1.92 -3.69
CA ASN A 102 10.12 1.15 -4.15
C ASN A 102 9.07 0.92 -3.05
N MET A 103 9.27 1.51 -1.86
CA MET A 103 8.32 1.41 -0.76
C MET A 103 8.18 2.78 -0.09
N LEU A 104 6.96 3.29 -0.09
CA LEU A 104 6.56 4.52 0.56
C LEU A 104 5.51 4.18 1.64
N LEU A 105 5.81 4.58 2.86
CA LEU A 105 5.02 4.29 4.05
C LEU A 105 4.50 5.60 4.62
N ASN A 106 3.26 5.59 5.09
CA ASN A 106 2.73 6.61 5.96
C ASN A 106 2.38 5.97 7.30
N GLY A 107 3.26 6.20 8.28
CA GLY A 107 3.22 5.54 9.58
C GLY A 107 3.63 4.06 9.59
N SER A 108 3.61 3.49 10.79
CA SER A 108 3.98 2.10 11.06
C SER A 108 3.26 1.63 12.32
N SER A 109 2.86 0.37 12.37
CA SER A 109 2.30 -0.24 13.58
C SER A 109 3.27 -0.26 14.78
N LYS A 110 4.56 -0.02 14.54
CA LYS A 110 5.59 0.07 15.59
C LYS A 110 5.84 1.49 16.10
N ASN A 111 5.23 2.51 15.47
CA ASN A 111 5.37 3.89 15.89
C ASN A 111 3.98 4.46 16.20
N GLU A 112 3.59 4.41 17.47
CA GLU A 112 2.28 4.86 17.95
C GLU A 112 2.07 6.38 17.76
N ASN A 113 3.15 7.16 17.65
CA ASN A 113 3.08 8.61 17.43
C ASN A 113 3.01 9.00 15.95
N ALA A 114 3.07 8.03 15.03
CA ALA A 114 3.06 8.33 13.60
C ALA A 114 1.71 8.90 13.16
N LYS A 115 1.73 10.05 12.48
CA LYS A 115 0.55 10.74 12.00
C LYS A 115 0.06 10.13 10.68
N PRO A 116 -1.12 9.48 10.66
CA PRO A 116 -1.69 8.96 9.42
C PRO A 116 -2.08 10.11 8.49
N SER A 117 -2.00 9.83 7.20
CA SER A 117 -2.45 10.72 6.15
C SER A 117 -3.95 10.93 6.22
N LYS A 118 -4.37 12.19 6.16
CA LYS A 118 -5.78 12.56 6.05
C LYS A 118 -6.30 12.42 4.63
N LEU A 119 -5.44 12.14 3.65
CA LEU A 119 -5.84 12.00 2.25
C LEU A 119 -6.70 10.74 2.06
N PRO A 120 -7.93 10.87 1.53
CA PRO A 120 -8.73 9.72 1.15
C PRO A 120 -8.11 8.99 -0.06
N LEU A 121 -8.41 7.69 -0.21
CA LEU A 121 -7.76 6.85 -1.23
C LEU A 121 -7.97 7.39 -2.65
N ASN A 122 -9.13 7.95 -2.96
CA ASN A 122 -9.43 8.60 -4.24
C ASN A 122 -8.47 9.77 -4.55
N LYS A 123 -8.16 10.62 -3.57
CA LYS A 123 -7.21 11.72 -3.75
C LYS A 123 -5.80 11.23 -4.00
N VAL A 124 -5.39 10.13 -3.35
CA VAL A 124 -4.11 9.49 -3.61
C VAL A 124 -4.06 8.93 -5.04
N ILE A 125 -5.13 8.28 -5.49
CA ILE A 125 -5.27 7.80 -6.87
C ILE A 125 -5.15 8.97 -7.86
N ASP A 126 -5.84 10.08 -7.60
CA ASP A 126 -5.77 11.28 -8.45
C ASP A 126 -4.36 11.86 -8.51
N ILE A 127 -3.64 11.91 -7.39
CA ILE A 127 -2.24 12.35 -7.35
C ILE A 127 -1.37 11.42 -8.22
N VAL A 128 -1.51 10.10 -8.06
CA VAL A 128 -0.71 9.11 -8.79
C VAL A 128 -1.00 9.13 -10.30
N ARG A 129 -2.20 9.50 -10.73
CA ARG A 129 -2.53 9.64 -12.17
C ARG A 129 -1.95 10.90 -12.80
N ASN A 130 -1.68 11.94 -12.02
CA ASN A 130 -1.27 13.25 -12.51
C ASN A 130 0.25 13.52 -12.35
N ILE A 131 1.04 12.46 -12.11
CA ILE A 131 2.52 12.49 -12.06
C ILE A 131 3.08 11.82 -13.31
#